data_AF-A0A2S9FQM7-F1
#
_entry.id   AF-A0A2S9FQM7-F1
#
_cell.length_a   1.000
_cell.length_b   1.000
_cell.length_c   1.000
_cell.angle_alpha   90.00
_cell.angle_beta   90.00
_cell.angle_gamma   90.00
#
_symmetry.space_group_name_H-M   'P 1'
#
loop_
_entity.id
_entity.type
_entity.pdbx_description
1 polymer ?
#
loop_
_entity_poly.entity_id
_entity_poly.type
_entity_poly.pdbx_seq_one_letter_code
_entity_poly.pdbx_strand_id
1 'polypeptide(L)'
;VEHRRELDAELCSDSAKFDHWGNARVEAEAKKIAARLDVAAVVERNTKAEADRCVTTRPAANGMVYVSFLMPLSQGVGLYAALKRHADLTGDGRSRGQIMT
;
A
#
# COMPACT_ATOMS: atom_id res chain seq x y z
N VAL A 1 13.21 -16.43 -15.91
CA VAL A 1 14.05 -15.88 -17.02
C VAL A 1 13.16 -15.44 -18.18
N GLU A 2 12.16 -16.24 -18.55
CA GLU A 2 11.18 -15.91 -19.61
C GLU A 2 10.46 -14.57 -19.40
N HIS A 3 9.80 -14.33 -18.26
CA HIS A 3 9.08 -13.06 -18.01
C HIS A 3 9.99 -11.82 -18.05
N ARG A 4 11.29 -11.97 -17.75
CA ARG A 4 12.25 -10.86 -17.85
C ARG A 4 12.53 -10.51 -19.31
N ARG A 5 12.75 -11.52 -20.15
CA ARG A 5 13.00 -11.33 -21.59
C ARG A 5 11.78 -10.75 -22.30
N GLU A 6 10.60 -11.18 -21.93
CA GLU A 6 9.34 -10.67 -22.48
C GLU A 6 9.07 -9.22 -22.05
N LEU A 7 9.36 -8.89 -20.78
CA LEU A 7 9.33 -7.50 -20.31
C LEU A 7 10.29 -6.62 -21.08
N ASP A 8 11.55 -7.05 -21.25
CA ASP A 8 12.56 -6.28 -21.98
C ASP A 8 12.17 -6.10 -23.45
N ALA A 9 11.63 -7.14 -24.10
CA ALA A 9 11.17 -7.07 -25.48
C ALA A 9 9.99 -6.11 -25.67
N GLU A 10 9.05 -6.07 -24.72
CA GLU A 10 7.89 -5.18 -24.79
C GLU A 10 8.24 -3.75 -24.42
N LEU A 11 8.96 -3.55 -23.33
CA LEU A 11 9.35 -2.23 -22.83
C LEU A 11 10.28 -1.53 -23.82
N CYS A 12 11.23 -2.26 -24.41
CA CYS A 12 12.20 -1.73 -25.38
C CYS A 12 11.79 -1.92 -26.84
N SER A 13 10.52 -2.28 -27.11
CA SER A 13 10.00 -2.46 -28.48
C SER A 13 10.12 -1.20 -29.34
N ASP A 14 10.12 -0.02 -28.70
CA ASP A 14 10.33 1.27 -29.32
C ASP A 14 11.14 2.16 -28.37
N SER A 15 12.46 2.02 -28.44
CA SER A 15 13.41 2.71 -27.58
C SER A 15 13.39 4.23 -27.72
N ALA A 16 12.90 4.76 -28.86
CA ALA A 16 12.73 6.20 -29.07
C ALA A 16 11.67 6.80 -28.13
N LYS A 17 10.76 5.99 -27.57
CA LYS A 17 9.78 6.45 -26.58
C LYS A 17 10.42 6.91 -25.26
N PHE A 18 11.66 6.50 -24.97
CA PHE A 18 12.35 6.85 -23.73
C PHE A 18 12.93 8.27 -23.73
N ASP A 19 13.10 8.90 -24.89
CA ASP A 19 13.76 10.21 -25.03
C ASP A 19 13.10 11.34 -24.23
N HIS A 20 11.84 11.15 -23.81
CA HIS A 20 11.08 12.11 -23.00
C HIS A 20 10.55 11.53 -21.69
N TRP A 21 11.02 10.35 -21.27
CA TRP A 21 10.59 9.72 -20.02
C TRP A 21 11.58 10.01 -18.90
N GLY A 22 11.05 10.36 -17.72
CA GLY A 22 11.83 10.34 -16.48
C GLY A 22 11.89 8.93 -15.90
N ASN A 23 12.90 8.67 -15.04
CA ASN A 23 13.11 7.37 -14.38
C ASN A 23 11.84 6.81 -13.72
N ALA A 24 11.06 7.67 -13.04
CA ALA A 24 9.81 7.27 -12.40
C ALA A 24 8.76 6.73 -13.39
N ARG A 25 8.73 7.27 -14.61
CA ARG A 25 7.81 6.82 -15.67
C ARG A 25 8.27 5.49 -16.27
N VAL A 26 9.57 5.34 -16.51
CA VAL A 26 10.16 4.06 -16.96
C VAL A 26 9.87 2.96 -15.92
N GLU A 27 10.07 3.24 -14.64
CA GLU A 27 9.81 2.31 -13.55
C GLU A 27 8.32 1.93 -13.47
N ALA A 28 7.42 2.90 -13.63
CA ALA A 28 5.98 2.64 -13.60
C ALA A 28 5.52 1.73 -14.75
N GLU A 29 5.99 1.97 -15.98
CA GLU A 29 5.64 1.14 -17.14
C GLU A 29 6.27 -0.26 -17.05
N ALA A 30 7.52 -0.37 -16.60
CA ALA A 30 8.14 -1.66 -16.32
C ALA A 30 7.36 -2.46 -15.27
N LYS A 31 6.93 -1.82 -14.18
CA LYS A 31 6.09 -2.43 -13.14
C LYS A 31 4.74 -2.90 -13.68
N LYS A 32 4.14 -2.14 -14.59
CA LYS A 32 2.86 -2.49 -15.22
C LYS A 32 2.98 -3.73 -16.11
N ILE A 33 4.02 -3.80 -16.94
CA ILE A 33 4.30 -4.97 -17.79
C ILE A 33 4.61 -6.19 -16.91
N ALA A 34 5.47 -6.03 -15.90
CA ALA A 34 5.79 -7.10 -14.95
C ALA A 34 4.55 -7.64 -14.23
N ALA A 35 3.67 -6.74 -13.77
CA ALA A 35 2.44 -7.14 -13.07
C ALA A 35 1.47 -7.90 -13.98
N ARG A 36 1.44 -7.60 -15.28
CA ARG A 36 0.63 -8.34 -16.27
C ARG A 36 1.24 -9.70 -16.62
N LEU A 37 2.55 -9.76 -16.80
CA LEU A 37 3.25 -10.99 -17.16
C LEU A 37 3.26 -12.00 -16.00
N ASP A 38 3.25 -11.53 -14.76
CA ASP A 38 3.29 -12.39 -13.58
C ASP A 38 2.23 -12.02 -12.54
N VAL A 39 0.96 -12.12 -12.95
CA VAL A 39 -0.19 -11.92 -12.05
C VAL A 39 -0.12 -12.86 -10.85
N ALA A 40 0.35 -14.10 -11.05
CA ALA A 40 0.51 -15.08 -10.00
C ALA A 40 1.51 -14.63 -8.92
N ALA A 41 2.69 -14.10 -9.30
CA ALA A 41 3.65 -13.58 -8.33
C ALA A 41 3.14 -12.31 -7.62
N VAL A 42 2.34 -11.46 -8.28
CA VAL A 42 1.70 -10.29 -7.63
C VAL A 42 0.70 -10.75 -6.58
N VAL A 43 -0.14 -11.75 -6.90
CA VAL A 43 -1.10 -12.34 -5.96
C VAL A 43 -0.36 -13.03 -4.83
N GLU A 44 0.68 -13.81 -5.11
CA GLU A 44 1.48 -14.50 -4.09
C GLU A 44 2.21 -13.52 -3.16
N ARG A 45 2.69 -12.39 -3.68
CA ARG A 45 3.28 -11.33 -2.86
C ARG A 45 2.23 -10.69 -1.93
N ASN A 46 1.03 -10.44 -2.44
CA ASN A 46 -0.06 -9.92 -1.61
C ASN A 46 -0.51 -10.94 -0.55
N THR A 47 -0.61 -12.22 -0.89
CA THR A 47 -0.96 -13.27 0.09
C THR A 47 0.14 -13.50 1.13
N LYS A 48 1.42 -13.38 0.75
CA LYS A 48 2.54 -13.36 1.72
C LYS A 48 2.46 -12.15 2.65
N ALA A 49 2.18 -10.96 2.12
CA ALA A 49 2.00 -9.76 2.94
C ALA A 49 0.81 -9.89 3.92
N GLU A 50 -0.21 -10.66 3.57
CA GLU A 50 -1.29 -11.01 4.49
C GLU A 50 -0.85 -11.92 5.64
N ALA A 51 0.13 -12.80 5.42
CA ALA A 51 0.67 -13.63 6.50
C ALA A 51 1.49 -12.82 7.51
N ASP A 52 2.06 -11.69 7.08
CA ASP A 52 2.87 -10.79 7.92
C ASP A 52 2.03 -9.87 8.83
N ARG A 53 0.69 -10.00 8.81
CA ARG A 53 -0.21 -9.24 9.68
C ARG A 53 0.21 -9.35 11.15
N CYS A 54 0.38 -8.21 11.81
CA CYS A 54 0.73 -8.16 13.22
C CYS A 54 0.20 -6.90 13.91
N VAL A 55 0.17 -6.96 15.24
CA VAL A 55 -0.11 -5.82 16.10
C VAL A 55 1.07 -5.62 17.02
N THR A 56 1.58 -4.41 17.07
CA THR A 56 2.70 -4.05 17.95
C THR A 56 2.32 -2.85 18.80
N THR A 57 2.96 -2.73 19.95
CA THR A 57 2.77 -1.60 20.85
C THR A 57 4.12 -0.94 21.18
N ARG A 58 4.09 0.37 21.36
CA ARG A 58 5.24 1.16 21.82
C ARG A 58 4.80 2.16 22.87
N PRO A 59 5.35 2.13 24.10
CA PRO A 59 5.03 3.12 25.13
C PRO A 59 5.32 4.56 24.65
N ALA A 60 4.53 5.50 25.14
CA ALA A 60 4.69 6.93 24.95
C ALA A 60 4.67 7.67 26.30
N ALA A 61 5.01 8.96 26.30
CA ALA A 61 4.99 9.77 27.52
C ALA A 61 3.57 9.84 28.13
N ASN A 62 3.50 10.17 29.42
CA ASN A 62 2.25 10.42 30.15
C ASN A 62 1.27 9.24 30.19
N GLY A 63 1.78 8.00 30.24
CA GLY A 63 0.95 6.80 30.31
C GLY A 63 0.22 6.45 29.00
N MET A 64 0.64 7.06 27.89
CA MET A 64 0.06 6.80 26.56
C MET A 64 0.78 5.64 25.85
N VAL A 65 0.16 5.07 24.82
CA VAL A 65 0.75 3.99 24.01
C VAL A 65 0.42 4.18 22.53
N TYR A 66 1.39 3.93 21.66
CA TYR A 66 1.13 3.75 20.23
C TYR A 66 0.82 2.28 19.96
N VAL A 67 -0.33 2.01 19.35
CA VAL A 67 -0.68 0.68 18.83
C VAL A 67 -0.60 0.75 17.31
N SER A 68 0.18 -0.14 16.71
CA SER A 68 0.37 -0.21 15.26
C SER A 68 -0.15 -1.53 14.71
N PHE A 69 -1.03 -1.46 13.72
CA PHE A 69 -1.58 -2.61 13.02
C PHE A 69 -0.95 -2.69 11.63
N LEU A 70 -0.30 -3.81 11.31
CA LEU A 70 0.00 -4.18 9.94
C LEU A 70 -1.12 -5.09 9.45
N MET A 71 -1.90 -4.61 8.47
CA MET A 71 -3.09 -5.31 7.99
C MET A 71 -3.36 -5.06 6.50
N PRO A 72 -4.21 -5.88 5.84
CA PRO A 72 -4.61 -5.67 4.46
C PRO A 72 -5.19 -4.27 4.29
N LEU A 73 -4.79 -3.60 3.22
CA LEU A 73 -5.12 -2.18 2.99
C LEU A 73 -6.63 -1.92 3.05
N SER A 74 -7.44 -2.81 2.48
CA SER A 74 -8.91 -2.70 2.50
C SER A 74 -9.47 -2.69 3.92
N GLN A 75 -8.94 -3.54 4.81
CA GLN A 75 -9.33 -3.58 6.22
C GLN A 75 -8.85 -2.33 6.96
N GLY A 76 -7.61 -1.90 6.73
CA GLY A 76 -7.05 -0.70 7.37
C GLY A 76 -7.79 0.58 7.01
N VAL A 77 -8.14 0.76 5.74
CA VAL A 77 -8.96 1.91 5.28
C VAL A 77 -10.37 1.82 5.86
N GLY A 78 -10.95 0.63 5.94
CA GLY A 78 -12.25 0.42 6.58
C GLY A 78 -12.27 0.80 8.06
N LEU A 79 -11.26 0.38 8.82
CA LEU A 79 -11.08 0.76 10.23
C LEU A 79 -11.01 2.27 10.39
N TYR A 80 -10.14 2.93 9.61
CA TYR A 80 -10.00 4.38 9.65
C TYR A 80 -11.32 5.09 9.31
N ALA A 81 -12.00 4.66 8.24
CA ALA A 81 -13.27 5.24 7.82
C ALA A 81 -14.36 5.11 8.90
N ALA A 82 -14.42 3.97 9.60
CA ALA A 82 -15.35 3.75 10.69
C ALA A 82 -15.09 4.69 11.87
N LEU A 83 -13.83 4.82 12.32
CA LEU A 83 -13.44 5.74 13.39
C LEU A 83 -13.70 7.20 12.99
N LYS A 84 -13.35 7.56 11.76
CA LYS A 84 -13.61 8.87 11.17
C LYS A 84 -15.10 9.21 11.23
N ARG A 85 -15.96 8.29 10.76
CA ARG A 85 -17.42 8.47 10.79
C ARG A 85 -17.95 8.60 12.22
N HIS A 86 -17.46 7.78 13.15
CA HIS A 86 -17.86 7.88 14.55
C HIS A 86 -17.53 9.25 15.14
N ALA A 87 -16.32 9.75 14.87
CA ALA A 87 -15.92 11.09 15.32
C ALA A 87 -16.75 12.20 14.67
N ASP A 88 -17.10 12.08 13.39
CA ASP A 88 -17.94 13.06 12.68
C ASP A 88 -19.38 13.14 13.24
N LEU A 89 -19.86 12.07 13.86
CA LEU A 89 -21.20 11.98 14.45
C LEU A 89 -21.23 12.28 15.96
N THR A 90 -20.07 12.47 16.59
CA THR A 90 -19.96 12.67 18.04
C THR A 90 -19.76 14.14 18.36
N GLY A 91 -20.75 14.75 19.02
CA GLY A 91 -20.76 16.16 19.40
C GLY A 91 -20.56 16.41 20.90
N ASP A 92 -19.60 15.72 21.53
CA ASP A 92 -19.41 15.75 23.00
C ASP A 92 -18.30 16.70 23.49
N GLY A 93 -17.77 17.54 22.59
CA GLY A 93 -16.74 18.53 22.90
C GLY A 93 -15.31 18.00 22.89
N ARG A 94 -15.08 16.68 22.73
CA ARG A 94 -13.74 16.14 22.51
C ARG A 94 -13.24 16.47 21.10
N SER A 95 -11.92 16.54 20.94
CA SER A 95 -11.32 16.66 19.61
C SER A 95 -11.55 15.39 18.80
N ARG A 96 -11.54 15.52 17.47
CA ARG A 96 -11.65 14.38 16.55
C ARG A 96 -10.65 13.26 16.87
N GLY A 97 -9.40 13.62 17.17
CA GLY A 97 -8.37 12.65 17.53
C GLY A 97 -8.73 11.84 18.78
N GLN A 98 -9.24 12.51 19.83
CA GLN A 98 -9.67 11.86 21.06
C GLN A 98 -10.90 10.94 20.90
N ILE A 99 -11.75 11.18 19.89
CA ILE A 99 -12.90 10.31 19.60
C ILE A 99 -12.47 9.12 18.72
N MET A 100 -11.43 9.30 17.90
CA MET A 100 -10.87 8.25 17.03
C MET A 100 -9.87 7.33 17.75
N THR A 101 -9.61 7.55 19.04
CA THR A 101 -8.74 6.69 19.87
C THR A 101 -9.60 5.74 20.69
#